data_AF-A0A3M1Q8A2-F1
#
_entry.id   AF-A0A3M1Q8A2-F1
#
_cell.length_a   1.000
_cell.length_b   1.000
_cell.length_c   1.000
_cell.angle_alpha   90.00
_cell.angle_beta   90.00
_cell.angle_gamma   90.00
#
_symmetry.space_group_name_H-M   'P 1'
#
loop_
_entity.id
_entity.type
_entity.pdbx_description
1 polymer ?
#
loop_
_entity_poly.entity_id
_entity_poly.type
_entity_poly.pdbx_seq_one_letter_code
_entity_poly.pdbx_strand_id
1 'polypeptide(L)' 'ACVERLIADGASAFWEIGPNRVLTGLNRKINRQAKTTNVSKAEHIAA' A
#
# COMPACT_ATOMS: atom_id res chain seq x y z
N ALA A 1 13.41 -1.31 -8.99
CA ALA A 1 12.34 -0.90 -8.06
C ALA A 1 10.99 -1.40 -8.56
N CYS A 2 10.27 -2.17 -7.75
CA CYS A 2 8.95 -2.69 -8.13
C CYS A 2 7.86 -1.60 -7.99
N VAL A 3 7.75 -1.00 -6.80
CA VAL A 3 6.76 0.04 -6.49
C VAL A 3 6.90 1.27 -7.38
N GLU A 4 8.12 1.75 -7.64
CA GLU A 4 8.35 2.92 -8.51
C GLU A 4 7.84 2.68 -9.94
N ARG A 5 7.95 1.45 -10.45
CA ARG A 5 7.41 1.09 -11.77
C ARG A 5 5.89 1.08 -11.75
N LEU A 6 5.26 0.50 -10.73
CA LEU A 6 3.81 0.54 -10.58
C LEU A 6 3.28 1.97 -10.57
N ILE A 7 3.97 2.88 -9.87
CA ILE A 7 3.62 4.32 -9.86
C ILE A 7 3.79 4.93 -11.26
N ALA A 8 4.89 4.63 -11.95
CA ALA A 8 5.12 5.10 -13.32
C ALA A 8 4.06 4.59 -14.31
N ASP A 9 3.55 3.38 -14.08
CA ASP A 9 2.48 2.76 -14.85
C ASP A 9 1.07 3.28 -14.46
N GLY A 10 0.99 4.23 -13.52
CA GLY A 10 -0.25 4.93 -13.16
C GLY A 10 -0.94 4.41 -11.89
N ALA A 11 -0.33 3.51 -11.12
CA ALA A 11 -0.89 3.08 -9.85
C ALA A 11 -0.94 4.25 -8.85
N SER A 12 -2.15 4.58 -8.40
CA SER A 12 -2.42 5.74 -7.53
C SER A 12 -2.77 5.36 -6.08
N ALA A 13 -3.07 4.09 -5.82
CA ALA A 13 -3.40 3.56 -4.51
C ALA A 13 -2.82 2.15 -4.32
N PHE A 14 -2.32 1.88 -3.12
CA PHE A 14 -1.75 0.60 -2.72
C PHE A 14 -2.54 0.01 -1.56
N TRP A 15 -2.85 -1.28 -1.63
CA TRP A 15 -3.59 -1.99 -0.60
C TRP A 15 -2.76 -3.18 -0.13
N GLU A 16 -2.31 -3.15 1.13
CA GLU A 16 -1.65 -4.28 1.79
C GLU A 16 -2.74 -5.14 2.44
N ILE A 17 -3.04 -6.28 1.84
CA ILE A 17 -4.00 -7.26 2.37
C ILE A 17 -3.21 -8.33 3.10
N GLY A 18 -3.35 -8.40 4.42
CA GLY A 18 -2.64 -9.35 5.25
C GLY A 18 -2.35 -8.83 6.66
N PRO A 19 -1.82 -9.71 7.53
CA PRO A 19 -1.43 -9.31 8.88
C PRO A 19 -0.23 -8.36 8.85
N ASN A 20 -0.13 -7.49 9.86
CA ASN A 20 0.92 -6.46 10.01
C ASN A 20 0.86 -5.35 8.95
N ARG A 21 1.94 -4.56 8.83
CA ARG A 21 2.05 -3.34 8.01
C ARG A 21 3.42 -3.20 7.34
N VAL A 22 4.02 -4.32 6.94
CA VAL A 22 5.41 -4.34 6.44
C VAL A 22 5.48 -3.62 5.10
N LEU A 23 4.61 -3.99 4.15
CA LEU A 23 4.61 -3.38 2.83
C LEU A 23 4.21 -1.91 2.91
N THR A 24 3.24 -1.55 3.77
CA THR A 24 2.87 -0.16 4.05
C THR A 24 4.07 0.66 4.52
N GLY A 25 4.88 0.12 5.42
CA GLY A 25 6.10 0.77 5.90
C GLY A 25 7.15 0.95 4.81
N LEU A 26 7.36 -0.07 3.98
CA LEU A 26 8.29 0.00 2.84
C LEU A 26 7.80 1.00 1.78
N ASN A 27 6.50 1.00 1.47
CA ASN A 27 5.90 1.93 0.51
C ASN A 27 6.12 3.38 0.92
N ARG A 28 5.96 3.70 2.22
CA ARG A 28 6.21 5.04 2.77
C ARG A 28 7.67 5.47 2.68
N LYS A 29 8.62 4.52 2.78
CA LYS A 29 10.06 4.80 2.60
C LYS A 29 10.42 5.04 1.14
N ILE A 30 9.77 4.32 0.21
CA ILE A 30 9.98 4.46 -1.23
C ILE A 30 9.33 5.76 -1.75
N ASN A 31 8.05 5.97 -1.43
CA ASN A 31 7.32 7.17 -1.81
C ASN A 31 6.35 7.59 -0.70
N ARG A 32 6.66 8.71 -0.05
CA ARG A 32 5.86 9.26 1.05
C ARG A 32 4.47 9.78 0.63
N GLN A 33 4.28 10.08 -0.66
CA GLN A 33 3.01 10.55 -1.22
C GLN A 33 2.10 9.40 -1.68
N ALA A 34 2.60 8.16 -1.74
CA ALA A 34 1.82 7.02 -2.18
C ALA A 34 0.71 6.69 -1.17
N LYS A 35 -0.56 6.78 -1.59
CA LYS A 35 -1.71 6.39 -0.76
C LYS A 35 -1.66 4.90 -0.51
N THR A 36 -1.53 4.49 0.75
CA THR A 36 -1.42 3.07 1.12
C THR A 36 -2.40 2.73 2.25
N THR A 37 -3.22 1.71 2.04
CA THR A 37 -4.23 1.21 2.99
C THR A 37 -3.87 -0.21 3.43
N ASN A 38 -3.94 -0.50 4.74
CA ASN A 38 -3.73 -1.85 5.27
C ASN A 38 -5.06 -2.49 5.65
N VAL A 39 -5.32 -3.68 5.09
CA VAL A 39 -6.50 -4.50 5.37
C VAL A 39 -6.03 -5.77 6.06
N SER A 40 -6.15 -5.79 7.39
CA SER A 40 -5.70 -6.91 8.23
C SER A 40 -6.84 -7.64 8.95
N LYS A 41 -8.06 -7.11 8.90
CA LYS A 41 -9.28 -7.70 9.47
C LYS A 41 -10.46 -7.52 8.54
N ALA A 42 -11.46 -8.38 8.65
CA ALA A 42 -12.71 -8.29 7.87
C ALA A 42 -13.43 -6.95 8.09
N GLU A 43 -13.35 -6.39 9.30
CA GLU A 43 -13.89 -5.08 9.66
C GLU A 43 -13.38 -3.93 8.77
N HIS A 44 -12.19 -4.06 8.15
CA HIS A 44 -11.61 -3.03 7.29
C HIS A 44 -12.21 -2.99 5.88
N ILE A 45 -13.01 -4.00 5.49
CA ILE A 45 -13.56 -4.13 4.12
C ILE A 45 -14.91 -3.41 3.98
N ALA A 46 -15.56 -3.06 5.10
CA ALA A 46 -16.93 -2.56 5.14
C ALA A 46 -17.05 -1.03 5.29
N ALA A 47 -15.96 -0.26 5.13
CA ALA A 47 -15.94 1.19 5.29
C ALA A 47 -16.04 1.95 3.97
#